data_AF-A0A6N9FK33-F1
#
_entry.id   AF-A0A6N9FK33-F1
#
_cell.length_a   1.000
_cell.length_b   1.000
_cell.length_c   1.000
_cell.angle_alpha   90.00
_cell.angle_beta   90.00
_cell.angle_gamma   90.00
#
_symmetry.space_group_name_H-M   'P 1'
#
loop_
_entity.id
_entity.type
_entity.pdbx_description
1 polymer ?
#
loop_
_entity_poly.entity_id
_entity_poly.type
_entity_poly.pdbx_seq_one_letter_code
_entity_poly.pdbx_strand_id
1 'polypeptide(L)'
;MSVSIRACFVCLSSAMMLASGPAVGQSSASQSVFGADPNLSDGALALRLGDFEEGIRLTLEGLRSPAGTAHSIRTRSSAHNNLCAGYVMGGKFQEALEHCNEALRLKPNNWHAYSNRAVLHTLTGSLSKAAEDIEQGKRINPDAKRLREAEEFLNARRAARDRTVRQT
;
A
#
# COMPACT_ATOMS: atom_id res chain seq x y z
N MET A 1 -72.39 41.09 12.79
CA MET A 1 -71.15 41.33 13.54
C MET A 1 -70.00 41.00 12.59
N SER A 2 -69.53 41.99 11.83
CA SER A 2 -68.25 42.69 12.09
C SER A 2 -67.06 41.80 11.74
N VAL A 3 -66.64 41.79 10.46
CA VAL A 3 -65.45 42.51 9.94
C VAL A 3 -64.16 42.13 10.67
N SER A 4 -63.24 41.47 9.97
CA SER A 4 -61.85 41.93 10.01
C SER A 4 -61.14 41.64 8.70
N ILE A 5 -60.82 42.75 8.05
CA ILE A 5 -60.03 42.94 6.84
C ILE A 5 -58.57 42.70 7.18
N ARG A 6 -57.82 42.01 6.31
CA ARG A 6 -56.44 42.41 6.04
C ARG A 6 -56.07 42.16 4.60
N ALA A 7 -55.84 43.28 3.93
CA ALA A 7 -55.38 43.45 2.58
C ALA A 7 -53.84 43.40 2.51
N CYS A 8 -53.37 43.50 1.26
CA CYS A 8 -52.04 43.86 0.78
C CYS A 8 -51.00 42.74 0.74
N PHE A 9 -50.65 42.26 -0.47
CA PHE A 9 -49.66 42.84 -1.38
C PHE A 9 -48.29 42.99 -0.72
N VAL A 10 -47.30 42.22 -1.19
CA VAL A 10 -46.04 42.70 -1.81
C VAL A 10 -45.28 41.47 -2.36
N CYS A 11 -45.21 41.39 -3.69
CA CYS A 11 -44.16 40.68 -4.43
C CYS A 11 -42.81 41.40 -4.23
N LEU A 12 -41.71 40.74 -4.63
CA LEU A 12 -40.33 41.27 -4.77
C LEU A 12 -39.57 41.30 -3.43
N SER A 13 -38.34 40.80 -3.25
CA SER A 13 -37.25 40.41 -4.15
C SER A 13 -36.14 39.71 -3.35
N SER A 14 -35.34 38.88 -4.04
CA SER A 14 -33.89 38.70 -3.84
C SER A 14 -33.35 38.31 -2.46
N ALA A 15 -32.83 37.08 -2.35
CA ALA A 15 -31.57 36.80 -1.68
C ALA A 15 -31.01 35.44 -2.11
N MET A 16 -30.24 35.47 -3.20
CA MET A 16 -29.23 34.47 -3.54
C MET A 16 -28.16 34.54 -2.45
N MET A 17 -28.14 33.57 -1.53
CA MET A 17 -27.06 33.38 -0.56
C MET A 17 -26.33 32.08 -0.91
N LEU A 18 -25.11 32.28 -1.40
CA LEU A 18 -24.10 31.28 -1.67
C LEU A 18 -23.77 30.53 -0.38
N ALA A 19 -24.16 29.26 -0.30
CA ALA A 19 -23.53 28.31 0.61
C ALA A 19 -22.63 27.38 -0.20
N SER A 20 -21.47 27.93 -0.58
CA SER A 20 -20.31 27.15 -1.01
C SER A 20 -19.74 26.41 0.21
N GLY A 21 -20.36 25.30 0.57
CA GLY A 21 -19.70 24.27 1.38
C GLY A 21 -18.64 23.56 0.52
N PRO A 22 -17.52 23.08 1.10
CA PRO A 22 -16.57 22.31 0.33
C PRO A 22 -17.27 21.04 -0.13
N ALA A 23 -17.48 20.93 -1.44
CA ALA A 23 -17.83 19.68 -2.07
C ALA A 23 -16.74 18.68 -1.68
N VAL A 24 -17.08 17.74 -0.79
CA VAL A 24 -16.31 16.51 -0.61
C VAL A 24 -16.14 15.95 -2.01
N GLY A 25 -14.90 16.01 -2.50
CA GLY A 25 -14.52 15.49 -3.80
C GLY A 25 -15.06 14.09 -3.91
N GLN A 26 -16.04 13.93 -4.80
CA GLN A 26 -16.55 12.64 -5.18
C GLN A 26 -15.34 11.82 -5.60
N SER A 27 -15.03 10.77 -4.84
CA SER A 27 -14.17 9.69 -5.30
C SER A 27 -14.75 9.27 -6.63
N SER A 28 -14.06 9.66 -7.70
CA SER A 28 -14.39 9.28 -9.05
C SER A 28 -14.49 7.76 -9.02
N ALA A 29 -15.70 7.25 -9.23
CA ALA A 29 -15.97 5.85 -9.45
C ALA A 29 -15.01 5.37 -10.55
N SER A 30 -13.88 4.80 -10.14
CA SER A 30 -12.99 4.10 -11.04
C SER A 30 -13.78 2.88 -11.45
N GLN A 31 -13.98 2.74 -12.75
CA GLN A 31 -14.73 1.65 -13.35
C GLN A 31 -14.16 0.34 -12.81
N SER A 32 -14.88 -0.26 -11.86
CA SER A 32 -14.52 -1.53 -11.28
C SER A 32 -14.71 -2.59 -12.36
N VAL A 33 -13.61 -3.00 -12.97
CA VAL A 33 -13.50 -4.34 -13.52
C VAL A 33 -13.91 -5.28 -12.38
N PHE A 34 -15.06 -5.93 -12.54
CA PHE A 34 -15.68 -6.84 -11.59
C PHE A 34 -14.62 -7.62 -10.77
N GLY A 35 -14.58 -7.39 -9.44
CA GLY A 35 -13.89 -8.28 -8.50
C GLY A 35 -12.57 -7.81 -7.88
N ALA A 36 -12.06 -6.61 -8.18
CA ALA A 36 -10.93 -6.02 -7.45
C ALA A 36 -11.42 -4.96 -6.46
N ASP A 37 -11.01 -5.08 -5.19
CA ASP A 37 -11.29 -4.08 -4.17
C ASP A 37 -10.57 -2.76 -4.53
N PRO A 38 -11.31 -1.63 -4.66
CA PRO A 38 -10.73 -0.37 -5.12
C PRO A 38 -9.64 0.14 -4.17
N ASN A 39 -9.76 -0.10 -2.87
CA ASN A 39 -8.74 0.31 -1.91
C ASN A 39 -7.43 -0.48 -2.11
N LEU A 40 -7.51 -1.75 -2.52
CA LEU A 40 -6.31 -2.54 -2.82
C LEU A 40 -5.64 -2.07 -4.12
N SER A 41 -6.41 -1.72 -5.15
CA SER A 41 -5.84 -1.19 -6.40
C SER A 41 -5.25 0.19 -6.21
N ASP A 42 -5.97 1.08 -5.54
CA ASP A 42 -5.55 2.47 -5.31
C ASP A 42 -4.37 2.51 -4.34
N GLY A 43 -4.39 1.67 -3.31
CA GLY A 43 -3.25 1.50 -2.41
C GLY A 43 -1.99 1.02 -3.14
N ALA A 44 -2.13 0.05 -4.04
CA ALA A 44 -1.00 -0.42 -4.86
C ALA A 44 -0.47 0.67 -5.81
N LEU A 45 -1.36 1.52 -6.35
CA LEU A 45 -0.99 2.63 -7.21
C LEU A 45 -0.24 3.71 -6.41
N ALA A 46 -0.77 4.14 -5.27
CA ALA A 46 -0.13 5.12 -4.39
C ALA A 46 1.28 4.68 -3.97
N LEU A 47 1.46 3.41 -3.60
CA LEU A 47 2.79 2.84 -3.30
C LEU A 47 3.77 2.92 -4.49
N ARG A 48 3.28 2.75 -5.72
CA ARG A 48 4.10 2.86 -6.92
C ARG A 48 4.52 4.30 -7.22
N LEU A 49 3.66 5.26 -6.87
CA LEU A 49 3.93 6.69 -7.03
C LEU A 49 4.83 7.26 -5.93
N GLY A 50 5.05 6.51 -4.85
CA GLY A 50 5.88 6.92 -3.71
C GLY A 50 5.08 7.48 -2.54
N ASP A 51 3.75 7.52 -2.65
CA ASP A 51 2.84 7.97 -1.59
C ASP A 51 2.66 6.84 -0.56
N PHE A 52 3.71 6.55 0.22
CA PHE A 52 3.76 5.36 1.06
C PHE A 52 2.69 5.34 2.15
N GLU A 53 2.44 6.49 2.80
CA GLU A 53 1.43 6.57 3.85
C GLU A 53 0.03 6.26 3.33
N GLU A 54 -0.35 6.90 2.23
CA GLU A 54 -1.65 6.71 1.61
C GLU A 54 -1.80 5.30 1.04
N GLY A 55 -0.75 4.80 0.38
CA GLY A 55 -0.71 3.44 -0.14
C GLY A 55 -0.87 2.37 0.94
N ILE A 56 -0.21 2.54 2.08
CA ILE A 56 -0.37 1.67 3.26
C ILE A 56 -1.81 1.78 3.80
N ARG A 57 -2.31 3.01 3.98
CA ARG A 57 -3.65 3.27 4.53
C ARG A 57 -4.74 2.56 3.72
N LEU A 58 -4.73 2.79 2.41
CA LEU A 58 -5.69 2.19 1.46
C LEU A 58 -5.56 0.67 1.43
N THR A 59 -4.34 0.14 1.36
CA THR A 59 -4.14 -1.32 1.33
C THR A 59 -4.67 -2.00 2.61
N LEU A 60 -4.45 -1.39 3.78
CA LEU A 60 -5.01 -1.88 5.04
C LEU A 60 -6.54 -1.79 5.09
N GLU A 61 -7.11 -0.72 4.53
CA GLU A 61 -8.56 -0.55 4.43
C GLU A 61 -9.20 -1.62 3.55
N GLY A 62 -8.63 -1.90 2.37
CA GLY A 62 -9.09 -2.95 1.47
C GLY A 62 -8.96 -4.37 2.07
N LEU A 63 -7.97 -4.59 2.94
CA LEU A 63 -7.85 -5.85 3.69
C LEU A 63 -8.89 -5.99 4.80
N ARG A 64 -9.34 -4.88 5.42
CA ARG A 64 -10.36 -4.87 6.48
C ARG A 64 -11.80 -4.88 5.96
N SER A 65 -12.01 -4.45 4.70
CA SER A 65 -13.32 -4.42 4.06
C SER A 65 -14.05 -5.76 4.22
N PRO A 66 -15.38 -5.81 4.28
CA PRO A 66 -16.13 -7.07 4.20
C PRO A 66 -15.88 -7.82 2.88
N ALA A 67 -15.47 -7.11 1.82
CA ALA A 67 -14.91 -7.75 0.62
C ALA A 67 -13.54 -8.41 0.88
N GLY A 68 -12.81 -7.90 1.89
CA GLY A 68 -11.58 -8.40 2.51
C GLY A 68 -11.60 -9.86 2.93
N THR A 69 -12.74 -10.33 3.46
CA THR A 69 -12.91 -11.74 3.85
C THR A 69 -13.17 -12.66 2.65
N ALA A 70 -13.62 -12.11 1.51
CA ALA A 70 -13.82 -12.84 0.25
C ALA A 70 -12.60 -12.78 -0.70
N HIS A 71 -11.52 -12.07 -0.32
CA HIS A 71 -10.32 -12.00 -1.16
C HIS A 71 -9.64 -13.36 -1.30
N SER A 72 -9.32 -13.74 -2.53
CA SER A 72 -8.53 -14.94 -2.80
C SER A 72 -7.20 -14.91 -2.03
N ILE A 73 -6.68 -16.08 -1.66
CA ILE A 73 -5.35 -16.22 -1.00
C ILE A 73 -4.27 -15.46 -1.78
N ARG A 74 -4.35 -15.48 -3.12
CA ARG A 74 -3.46 -14.71 -4.01
C ARG A 74 -3.59 -13.21 -3.77
N THR A 75 -4.80 -12.68 -3.74
CA THR A 75 -5.07 -11.25 -3.51
C THR A 75 -4.54 -10.80 -2.15
N ARG A 76 -4.82 -11.56 -1.09
CA ARG A 76 -4.33 -11.24 0.26
C ARG A 76 -2.80 -11.28 0.34
N SER A 77 -2.17 -12.31 -0.25
CA SER A 77 -0.70 -12.39 -0.31
C SER A 77 -0.10 -11.19 -1.06
N SER A 78 -0.69 -10.77 -2.18
CA SER A 78 -0.26 -9.58 -2.91
C SER A 78 -0.43 -8.29 -2.10
N ALA A 79 -1.55 -8.13 -1.38
CA ALA A 79 -1.79 -6.96 -0.53
C ALA A 79 -0.79 -6.89 0.63
N HIS A 80 -0.53 -8.00 1.34
CA HIS A 80 0.51 -8.03 2.37
C HIS A 80 1.91 -7.79 1.80
N ASN A 81 2.21 -8.29 0.59
CA ASN A 81 3.46 -7.97 -0.10
C ASN A 81 3.60 -6.47 -0.40
N ASN A 82 2.50 -5.81 -0.78
CA ASN A 82 2.49 -4.38 -1.02
C ASN A 82 2.71 -3.59 0.28
N LEU A 83 2.07 -4.00 1.38
CA LEU A 83 2.33 -3.42 2.72
C LEU A 83 3.78 -3.59 3.15
N CYS A 84 4.34 -4.79 2.96
CA CYS A 84 5.77 -5.07 3.18
C CYS A 84 6.65 -4.05 2.42
N ALA A 85 6.40 -3.84 1.13
CA ALA A 85 7.13 -2.84 0.35
C ALA A 85 6.93 -1.40 0.88
N GLY A 86 5.68 -1.00 1.13
CA GLY A 86 5.35 0.35 1.62
C GLY A 86 6.03 0.66 2.95
N TYR A 87 5.98 -0.26 3.91
CA TYR A 87 6.62 -0.10 5.22
C TYR A 87 8.15 -0.13 5.14
N VAL A 88 8.75 -0.94 4.26
CA VAL A 88 10.19 -0.89 3.97
C VAL A 88 10.58 0.51 3.51
N MET A 89 9.86 1.06 2.54
CA MET A 89 10.14 2.39 2.01
C MET A 89 9.87 3.51 3.02
N GLY A 90 8.89 3.31 3.90
CA GLY A 90 8.59 4.21 5.02
C GLY A 90 9.51 4.04 6.24
N GLY A 91 10.51 3.14 6.20
CA GLY A 91 11.45 2.91 7.31
C GLY A 91 10.87 2.18 8.53
N LYS A 92 9.63 1.69 8.46
CA LYS A 92 8.92 0.99 9.53
C LYS A 92 9.18 -0.51 9.42
N PHE A 93 10.39 -0.91 9.82
CA PHE A 93 10.93 -2.24 9.51
C PHE A 93 10.25 -3.40 10.24
N GLN A 94 9.67 -3.17 11.42
CA GLN A 94 9.00 -4.22 12.18
C GLN A 94 7.67 -4.61 11.51
N GLU A 95 6.85 -3.61 11.18
CA GLU A 95 5.58 -3.77 10.47
C GLU A 95 5.80 -4.33 9.07
N ALA A 96 6.87 -3.91 8.40
CA ALA A 96 7.27 -4.51 7.13
C ALA A 96 7.48 -6.02 7.27
N LEU A 97 8.27 -6.46 8.27
CA LEU A 97 8.59 -7.87 8.47
C LEU A 97 7.34 -8.72 8.66
N GLU A 98 6.41 -8.24 9.48
CA GLU A 98 5.13 -8.91 9.75
C GLU A 98 4.34 -9.14 8.47
N HIS A 99 4.22 -8.12 7.62
CA HIS A 99 3.50 -8.25 6.35
C HIS A 99 4.25 -9.06 5.30
N CYS A 100 5.58 -9.02 5.26
CA CYS A 100 6.34 -9.91 4.37
C CYS A 100 6.13 -11.38 4.77
N ASN A 101 6.15 -11.67 6.08
CA ASN A 101 5.92 -13.01 6.61
C ASN A 101 4.50 -13.49 6.33
N GLU A 102 3.49 -12.65 6.52
CA GLU A 102 2.10 -13.00 6.21
C GLU A 102 1.89 -13.26 4.72
N ALA A 103 2.49 -12.46 3.84
CA ALA A 103 2.44 -12.69 2.40
C ALA A 103 2.99 -14.07 2.00
N LEU A 104 4.10 -14.47 2.62
CA LEU A 104 4.76 -15.76 2.39
C LEU A 104 4.05 -16.92 3.08
N ARG A 105 3.42 -16.70 4.24
CA ARG A 105 2.58 -17.70 4.91
C ARG A 105 1.36 -18.05 4.06
N LEU A 106 0.72 -17.03 3.48
CA LEU A 106 -0.43 -17.20 2.57
C LEU A 106 0.00 -17.84 1.25
N LYS A 107 1.15 -17.44 0.71
CA LYS A 107 1.64 -17.93 -0.57
C LYS A 107 3.17 -18.11 -0.53
N PRO A 108 3.65 -19.33 -0.21
CA PRO A 108 5.08 -19.61 -0.10
C PRO A 108 5.86 -19.47 -1.41
N ASN A 109 5.17 -19.45 -2.57
CA ASN A 109 5.78 -19.21 -3.88
C ASN A 109 5.64 -17.76 -4.37
N ASN A 110 5.43 -16.79 -3.47
CA ASN A 110 5.40 -15.38 -3.82
C ASN A 110 6.83 -14.80 -3.86
N TRP A 111 7.48 -14.91 -5.02
CA TRP A 111 8.85 -14.40 -5.22
C TRP A 111 8.99 -12.88 -4.98
N HIS A 112 7.92 -12.09 -5.15
CA HIS A 112 7.94 -10.67 -4.82
C HIS A 112 8.13 -10.44 -3.32
N ALA A 113 7.47 -11.24 -2.48
CA ALA A 113 7.56 -11.12 -1.03
C ALA A 113 8.95 -11.51 -0.52
N TYR A 114 9.56 -12.55 -1.12
CA TYR A 114 10.97 -12.86 -0.84
C TYR A 114 11.90 -11.72 -1.22
N SER A 115 11.74 -11.12 -2.40
CA SER A 115 12.55 -9.97 -2.83
C SER A 115 12.43 -8.79 -1.86
N ASN A 116 11.21 -8.44 -1.44
CA ASN A 116 10.99 -7.34 -0.51
C ASN A 116 11.53 -7.63 0.90
N ARG A 117 11.36 -8.86 1.41
CA ARG A 117 11.93 -9.28 2.71
C ARG A 117 13.45 -9.34 2.68
N ALA A 118 14.05 -9.71 1.54
CA ALA A 118 15.50 -9.65 1.36
C ALA A 118 16.03 -8.21 1.43
N VAL A 119 15.35 -7.24 0.82
CA VAL A 119 15.69 -5.82 0.93
C VAL A 119 15.58 -5.34 2.37
N LEU A 120 14.49 -5.70 3.07
CA LEU A 120 14.30 -5.42 4.50
C LEU A 120 15.44 -5.98 5.35
N HIS A 121 15.78 -7.26 5.18
CA HIS A 121 16.88 -7.90 5.90
C HIS A 121 18.23 -7.27 5.59
N THR A 122 18.43 -6.82 4.35
CA THR A 122 19.63 -6.09 3.94
C THR A 122 19.73 -4.72 4.64
N LEU A 123 18.61 -3.98 4.73
CA LEU A 123 18.54 -2.68 5.40
C LEU A 123 18.79 -2.79 6.92
N THR A 124 18.26 -3.84 7.53
CA THR A 124 18.38 -4.14 8.97
C THR A 124 19.65 -4.90 9.36
N GLY A 125 20.56 -5.15 8.40
CA GLY A 125 21.85 -5.80 8.64
C GLY A 125 21.81 -7.33 8.77
N SER A 126 20.64 -7.95 8.61
CA SER A 126 20.44 -9.41 8.59
C SER A 126 20.88 -10.03 7.25
N LEU A 127 22.14 -9.83 6.85
CA LEU A 127 22.64 -10.13 5.51
C LEU A 127 22.63 -11.62 5.13
N SER A 128 22.61 -12.54 6.10
CA SER A 128 22.47 -13.99 5.82
C SER A 128 21.04 -14.33 5.43
N LYS A 129 20.06 -13.85 6.19
CA LYS A 129 18.62 -14.04 5.89
C LYS A 129 18.22 -13.41 4.56
N ALA A 130 18.81 -12.26 4.23
CA ALA A 130 18.60 -11.64 2.92
C ALA A 130 19.03 -12.55 1.77
N ALA A 131 20.18 -13.23 1.89
CA ALA A 131 20.65 -14.17 0.86
C ALA A 131 19.74 -15.39 0.75
N GLU A 132 19.29 -15.94 1.87
CA GLU A 132 18.34 -17.05 1.89
C GLU A 132 17.03 -16.70 1.17
N ASP A 133 16.49 -15.50 1.42
CA ASP A 133 15.27 -15.03 0.75
C ASP A 133 15.49 -14.83 -0.75
N ILE A 134 16.63 -14.28 -1.18
CA ILE A 134 16.96 -14.13 -2.60
C ILE A 134 17.05 -15.50 -3.28
N GLU A 135 17.72 -16.46 -2.64
CA GLU A 135 17.81 -17.85 -3.11
C GLU A 135 16.43 -18.48 -3.27
N GLN A 136 15.55 -18.37 -2.26
CA GLN A 136 14.18 -18.89 -2.37
C GLN A 136 13.41 -18.22 -3.50
N GLY A 137 13.51 -16.89 -3.62
CA GLY A 137 12.88 -16.14 -4.70
C GLY A 137 13.34 -16.61 -6.08
N LYS A 138 14.66 -16.82 -6.26
CA LYS A 138 15.25 -17.23 -7.53
C LYS A 138 14.89 -18.67 -7.91
N ARG A 139 14.71 -19.57 -6.93
CA ARG A 139 14.17 -20.92 -7.20
C ARG A 139 12.76 -20.89 -7.80
N ILE A 140 11.97 -19.87 -7.45
CA ILE A 140 10.61 -19.69 -7.97
C ILE A 140 10.62 -18.95 -9.31
N ASN A 141 11.40 -17.87 -9.41
CA ASN A 141 11.53 -17.07 -10.61
C ASN A 141 12.99 -16.61 -10.80
N PRO A 142 13.81 -17.36 -11.56
CA PRO A 142 15.23 -17.06 -11.72
C PRO A 142 15.48 -15.77 -12.52
N ASP A 143 14.57 -15.40 -13.41
CA ASP A 143 14.74 -14.26 -14.33
C ASP A 143 14.18 -12.94 -13.78
N ALA A 144 13.64 -12.94 -12.57
CA ALA A 144 13.08 -11.74 -11.96
C ALA A 144 14.15 -10.67 -11.68
N LYS A 145 14.03 -9.54 -12.40
CA LYS A 145 14.92 -8.37 -12.25
C LYS A 145 15.05 -7.89 -10.81
N ARG A 146 13.94 -7.82 -10.06
CA ARG A 146 13.95 -7.35 -8.66
C ARG A 146 14.79 -8.23 -7.71
N LEU A 147 14.90 -9.53 -8.00
CA LEU A 147 15.76 -10.42 -7.21
C LEU A 147 17.24 -10.18 -7.50
N ARG A 148 17.60 -9.87 -8.76
CA ARG A 148 18.95 -9.44 -9.10
C ARG A 148 19.30 -8.10 -8.45
N GLU A 149 18.39 -7.13 -8.50
CA GLU A 149 18.55 -5.83 -7.84
C GLU A 149 18.72 -5.99 -6.31
N ALA A 150 17.94 -6.87 -5.68
CA ALA A 150 18.08 -7.18 -4.25
C ALA A 150 19.43 -7.82 -3.91
N GLU A 151 19.94 -8.70 -4.78
CA GLU A 151 21.26 -9.32 -4.63
C GLU A 151 22.41 -8.32 -4.79
N GLU A 152 22.33 -7.43 -5.78
CA GLU A 152 23.28 -6.34 -5.95
C GLU A 152 23.32 -5.44 -4.71
N PHE A 153 22.14 -5.09 -4.18
CA PHE A 153 22.04 -4.30 -2.95
C PHE A 153 22.65 -5.02 -1.73
N LEU A 154 22.37 -6.32 -1.57
CA LEU A 154 22.98 -7.14 -0.53
C LEU A 154 24.51 -7.17 -0.64
N ASN A 155 25.04 -7.38 -1.83
CA ASN A 155 26.48 -7.45 -2.07
C ASN A 155 27.17 -6.10 -1.79
N ALA A 156 26.53 -4.99 -2.17
CA ALA A 156 27.01 -3.65 -1.81
C ALA A 156 27.09 -3.45 -0.29
N ARG A 157 26.07 -3.87 0.46
CA ARG A 157 26.08 -3.80 1.94
C ARG A 157 27.16 -4.69 2.56
N ARG A 158 27.37 -5.90 2.04
CA ARG A 158 28.45 -6.81 2.49
C ARG A 158 29.82 -6.18 2.28
N ALA A 159 30.08 -5.67 1.09
CA ALA A 159 31.35 -5.02 0.76
C ALA A 159 31.61 -3.79 1.66
N ALA A 160 30.58 -2.99 1.95
CA ALA A 160 30.71 -1.86 2.88
C ALA A 160 31.08 -2.33 4.30
N ARG A 161 30.41 -3.38 4.80
CA ARG A 161 30.70 -3.96 6.13
C ARG A 161 32.12 -4.50 6.22
N ASP A 162 32.57 -5.23 5.20
CA ASP A 162 33.90 -5.83 5.19
C ASP A 162 35.01 -4.76 5.14
N ARG A 163 34.77 -3.62 4.47
CA ARG A 163 35.68 -2.46 4.51
C ARG A 163 35.78 -1.86 5.91
N THR A 164 34.66 -1.72 6.61
CA THR A 164 34.64 -1.21 7.98
C THR A 164 35.44 -2.13 8.91
N VAL A 165 35.25 -3.45 8.82
CA VAL A 165 35.96 -4.43 9.66
C VAL A 165 37.47 -4.42 9.42
N ARG A 166 37.92 -4.18 8.19
CA ARG A 166 39.37 -4.11 7.86
C ARG A 166 40.04 -2.82 8.32
N GLN A 167 39.26 -1.79 8.66
CA GLN A 167 39.75 -0.47 9.07
C GLN A 167 39.74 -0.27 10.59
N THR A 168 39.20 -1.24 11.35
CA THR A 168 39.17 -1.28 12.82
C THR A 168 40.18 -2.27 13.36
#